data_AF-A0A4Q3JZ69-F1
#
_entry.id   AF-A0A4Q3JZ69-F1
#
_cell.length_a   1.000
_cell.length_b   1.000
_cell.length_c   1.000
_cell.angle_alpha   90.00
_cell.angle_beta   90.00
_cell.angle_gamma   90.00
#
_symmetry.space_group_name_H-M   'P 1'
#
loop_
_entity.id
_entity.type
_entity.pdbx_description
1 polymer ?
#
loop_
_entity_poly.entity_id
_entity_poly.type
_entity_poly.pdbx_seq_one_letter_code
_entity_poly.pdbx_strand_id
1 'polypeptide(L)'
;MTPPATPPQTMTARVLVHRPRGPRWLPAAVGLGVGAATVAATSGQGPFELAVWALAAYPALQGVRRLLPRSTGWVEAEIEVSPGQLRVLGPVERTLRARDVRALSTAGHGRGAVVAVGARGEASPWLIELPRAEQAAAVCGALAVGARGLGALRWPLRRTRGDTPRLGALGLVLSSLALPLAHASPEPAPLVLALMALMASVVLTMVSEVRAREQAALVLTPQGVDLSATGIGWAMVPYDCIEEVRFDGGLELRLTPPHPTITLRPEQCGQIDPVELAHIAEQIHTASQRARGLGPDAPDTAQRLGTLHRGAESTREWLQRLDAQASTLSAGAYRGEGYGVADLWQALDDHDAPADVRLGAARVLLRVQPDEARRRVALLADEQRERGARHAFLQLADDHELDDLARHLDRCALWRDDDRRRPRHR
;
A
#
# COMPACT_ATOMS: atom_id res chain seq x y z
N MET A 1 24.97 -20.70 16.48
CA MET A 1 24.11 -21.69 15.81
C MET A 1 22.87 -20.96 15.37
N THR A 2 22.66 -20.80 14.06
CA THR A 2 21.44 -20.18 13.53
C THR A 2 20.27 -21.12 13.83
N PRO A 3 19.15 -20.65 14.43
CA PRO A 3 17.99 -21.49 14.63
C PRO A 3 17.52 -22.09 13.29
N PRO A 4 17.05 -23.34 13.27
CA PRO A 4 16.53 -23.96 12.05
C PRO A 4 15.43 -23.08 11.45
N ALA A 5 15.51 -22.80 10.16
CA ALA A 5 14.52 -21.99 9.47
C ALA A 5 13.14 -22.64 9.59
N THR A 6 12.15 -21.88 10.06
CA THR A 6 10.76 -22.35 10.10
C THR A 6 10.33 -22.71 8.68
N PRO A 7 9.79 -23.92 8.45
CA PRO A 7 9.33 -24.31 7.12
C PRO A 7 8.24 -23.36 6.62
N PRO A 8 8.18 -23.07 5.31
CA PRO A 8 7.14 -22.24 4.74
C PRO A 8 5.76 -22.86 4.99
N GLN A 9 4.78 -22.02 5.33
CA GLN A 9 3.40 -22.44 5.53
C GLN A 9 2.61 -22.19 4.24
N THR A 10 2.06 -23.24 3.66
CA THR A 10 1.16 -23.14 2.49
C THR A 10 -0.29 -23.11 2.94
N MET A 11 -1.07 -22.18 2.41
CA MET A 11 -2.51 -22.07 2.69
C MET A 11 -3.27 -21.61 1.44
N THR A 12 -4.55 -21.96 1.34
CA THR A 12 -5.41 -21.54 0.23
C THR A 12 -6.05 -20.19 0.53
N ALA A 13 -6.02 -19.27 -0.44
CA ALA A 13 -6.62 -17.95 -0.34
C ALA A 13 -7.32 -17.57 -1.65
N ARG A 14 -8.27 -16.64 -1.57
CA ARG A 14 -8.76 -15.95 -2.77
C ARG A 14 -7.95 -14.66 -2.89
N VAL A 15 -7.37 -14.42 -4.05
CA VAL A 15 -6.56 -13.21 -4.30
C VAL A 15 -7.23 -12.42 -5.41
N LEU A 16 -7.45 -11.12 -5.16
CA LEU A 16 -7.92 -10.22 -6.20
C LEU A 16 -6.75 -9.89 -7.09
N VAL A 17 -6.82 -10.34 -8.33
CA VAL A 17 -5.78 -10.08 -9.32
C VAL A 17 -6.29 -9.06 -10.32
N HIS A 18 -5.64 -7.90 -10.39
CA HIS A 18 -5.83 -6.97 -11.49
C HIS A 18 -5.18 -7.54 -12.75
N ARG A 19 -5.97 -8.22 -13.59
CA ARG A 19 -5.50 -8.65 -14.92
C ARG A 19 -5.82 -7.56 -15.94
N PRO A 20 -4.86 -7.15 -16.78
CA PRO A 20 -5.25 -6.49 -18.02
C PRO A 20 -6.14 -7.47 -18.79
N ARG A 21 -7.39 -7.07 -19.13
CA ARG A 21 -8.31 -7.89 -19.93
C ARG A 21 -7.84 -7.77 -21.37
N GLY A 22 -6.69 -8.37 -21.66
CA GLY A 22 -6.15 -8.51 -23.00
C GLY A 22 -6.25 -9.97 -23.41
N PRO A 23 -6.60 -10.26 -24.66
CA PRO A 23 -6.44 -11.62 -25.17
C PRO A 23 -4.99 -12.08 -24.91
N ARG A 24 -4.82 -13.33 -24.45
CA ARG A 24 -3.49 -13.92 -24.22
C ARG A 24 -2.61 -13.90 -25.47
N TRP A 25 -3.23 -13.79 -26.66
CA TRP A 25 -2.55 -13.64 -27.93
C TRP A 25 -2.04 -12.22 -28.19
N LEU A 26 -2.44 -11.18 -27.45
CA LEU A 26 -2.01 -9.80 -27.72
C LEU A 26 -0.48 -9.63 -27.71
N PRO A 27 0.28 -10.17 -26.72
CA PRO A 27 1.74 -10.13 -26.75
C PRO A 27 2.31 -10.94 -27.92
N ALA A 28 1.66 -12.04 -28.31
CA ALA A 28 2.08 -12.85 -29.45
C ALA A 28 1.81 -12.14 -30.78
N ALA A 29 0.68 -11.45 -30.93
CA ALA A 29 0.38 -10.62 -32.10
C ALA A 29 1.27 -9.38 -32.18
N VAL A 30 1.66 -8.80 -31.04
CA VAL A 30 2.72 -7.77 -30.97
C VAL A 30 4.02 -8.35 -31.52
N GLY A 31 4.45 -9.51 -31.00
CA GLY A 31 5.67 -10.18 -31.43
C GLY A 31 5.64 -10.55 -32.92
N LEU A 32 4.51 -11.04 -33.42
CA LEU A 32 4.30 -11.37 -34.82
C LEU A 32 4.27 -10.12 -35.72
N GLY A 33 3.67 -9.01 -35.27
CA GLY A 33 3.68 -7.75 -36.01
C GLY A 33 5.08 -7.15 -36.11
N VAL A 34 5.83 -7.15 -35.01
CA VAL A 34 7.25 -6.74 -35.00
C VAL A 34 8.08 -7.70 -35.88
N GLY A 35 7.85 -9.01 -35.76
CA GLY A 35 8.52 -10.03 -36.57
C GLY A 35 8.24 -9.88 -38.07
N ALA A 36 6.99 -9.65 -38.46
CA ALA A 36 6.60 -9.42 -39.85
C ALA A 36 7.23 -8.13 -40.41
N ALA A 37 7.25 -7.05 -39.64
CA ALA A 37 7.96 -5.82 -40.01
C ALA A 37 9.47 -6.06 -40.17
N THR A 38 10.06 -6.91 -39.32
CA THR A 38 11.49 -7.26 -39.39
C THR A 38 11.79 -8.17 -40.59
N VAL A 39 10.87 -9.05 -41.00
CA VAL A 39 11.04 -9.89 -42.20
C VAL A 39 10.87 -9.04 -43.47
N ALA A 40 9.90 -8.12 -43.49
CA ALA A 40 9.76 -7.15 -44.58
C ALA A 40 11.01 -6.26 -44.76
N ALA A 41 11.79 -6.06 -43.69
CA ALA A 41 13.09 -5.38 -43.75
C ALA A 41 14.10 -6.04 -44.66
N THR A 42 14.01 -7.37 -44.73
CA THR A 42 14.98 -8.19 -45.45
C THR A 42 14.58 -8.44 -46.89
N SER A 43 13.36 -8.08 -47.30
CA SER A 43 12.82 -8.35 -48.64
C SER A 43 13.04 -7.22 -49.67
N GLY A 44 13.97 -6.29 -49.42
CA GLY A 44 14.36 -5.25 -50.39
C GLY A 44 13.57 -3.93 -50.31
N GLN A 45 12.73 -3.74 -49.30
CA GLN A 45 12.20 -2.43 -48.94
C GLN A 45 13.32 -1.56 -48.34
N GLY A 46 13.36 -0.28 -48.71
CA GLY A 46 14.37 0.64 -48.21
C GLY A 46 14.29 0.78 -46.68
N PRO A 47 15.42 1.05 -45.98
CA PRO A 47 15.46 1.18 -44.52
C PRO A 47 14.46 2.20 -43.94
N PHE A 48 14.02 3.14 -44.76
CA PHE A 48 13.01 4.13 -44.43
C PHE A 48 11.60 3.54 -44.21
N GLU A 49 11.16 2.58 -45.03
CA GLU A 49 9.83 1.99 -44.92
C GLU A 49 9.67 1.22 -43.60
N LEU A 50 10.74 0.59 -43.14
CA LEU A 50 10.78 -0.11 -41.86
C LEU A 50 10.72 0.81 -40.67
N ALA A 51 11.41 1.95 -40.76
CA ALA A 51 11.35 2.96 -39.72
C ALA A 51 9.91 3.46 -39.54
N VAL A 52 9.16 3.66 -40.64
CA VAL A 52 7.75 4.07 -40.60
C VAL A 52 6.87 3.01 -39.92
N TRP A 53 7.01 1.74 -40.30
CA TRP A 53 6.24 0.65 -39.68
C TRP A 53 6.58 0.44 -38.20
N ALA A 54 7.86 0.50 -37.83
CA ALA A 54 8.28 0.39 -36.44
C ALA A 54 7.76 1.57 -35.59
N LEU A 55 7.80 2.79 -36.14
CA LEU A 55 7.30 4.00 -35.50
C LEU A 55 5.77 3.96 -35.32
N ALA A 56 5.03 3.32 -36.23
CA ALA A 56 3.58 3.15 -36.15
C ALA A 56 3.14 2.00 -35.24
N ALA A 57 3.87 0.88 -35.22
CA ALA A 57 3.48 -0.31 -34.46
C ALA A 57 3.46 -0.06 -32.95
N TYR A 58 4.51 0.56 -32.40
CA TYR A 58 4.64 0.74 -30.95
C TYR A 58 3.52 1.63 -30.34
N PRO A 59 3.20 2.82 -30.88
CA PRO A 59 2.12 3.65 -30.35
C PRO A 59 0.74 3.02 -30.53
N ALA A 60 0.48 2.32 -31.65
CA ALA A 60 -0.75 1.57 -31.84
C ALA A 60 -0.95 0.53 -30.73
N LEU A 61 0.10 -0.24 -30.41
CA LEU A 61 0.06 -1.24 -29.36
C LEU A 61 -0.17 -0.63 -27.97
N GLN A 62 0.47 0.50 -27.69
CA GLN A 62 0.22 1.25 -26.46
C GLN A 62 -1.22 1.77 -26.39
N GLY A 63 -1.76 2.25 -27.51
CA GLY A 63 -3.16 2.65 -27.63
C GLY A 63 -4.12 1.50 -27.35
N VAL A 64 -3.95 0.36 -28.05
CA VAL A 64 -4.77 -0.85 -27.84
C VAL A 64 -4.68 -1.32 -26.38
N ARG A 65 -3.48 -1.37 -25.80
CA ARG A 65 -3.28 -1.78 -24.40
C ARG A 65 -4.03 -0.89 -23.40
N ARG A 66 -4.18 0.40 -23.70
CA ARG A 66 -4.94 1.37 -22.87
C ARG A 66 -6.45 1.29 -23.09
N LEU A 67 -6.88 0.89 -24.28
CA LEU A 67 -8.29 0.71 -24.62
C LEU A 67 -8.85 -0.60 -24.08
N LEU A 68 -8.00 -1.62 -23.92
CA LEU A 68 -8.40 -2.88 -23.32
C LEU A 68 -8.88 -2.64 -21.88
N PRO A 69 -10.12 -3.05 -21.54
CA PRO A 69 -10.58 -2.95 -20.16
C PRO A 69 -9.63 -3.72 -19.26
N ARG A 70 -9.42 -3.26 -18.02
CA ARG A 70 -8.79 -4.10 -17.00
C ARG A 70 -9.91 -4.95 -16.38
N SER A 71 -9.69 -6.26 -16.27
CA SER A 71 -10.58 -7.12 -15.50
C SER A 71 -9.93 -7.36 -14.16
N THR A 72 -10.53 -6.79 -13.14
CA THR A 72 -10.46 -7.29 -11.78
C THR A 72 -11.21 -8.62 -11.73
N GLY A 73 -10.63 -9.59 -11.01
CA GLY A 73 -11.26 -10.86 -10.79
C GLY A 73 -10.62 -11.57 -9.62
N TRP A 74 -11.45 -12.15 -8.78
CA TRP A 74 -11.00 -13.06 -7.73
C TRP A 74 -10.52 -14.34 -8.37
N VAL A 75 -9.37 -14.79 -7.91
CA VAL A 75 -8.82 -16.07 -8.33
C VAL A 75 -8.42 -16.82 -7.09
N GLU A 76 -8.84 -18.08 -7.01
CA GLU A 76 -8.31 -18.99 -6.00
C GLU A 76 -6.84 -19.26 -6.30
N ALA A 77 -6.02 -19.06 -5.28
CA ALA A 77 -4.58 -19.19 -5.34
C ALA A 77 -4.07 -19.84 -4.06
N GLU A 78 -3.01 -20.63 -4.17
CA GLU A 78 -2.27 -21.03 -2.99
C GLU A 78 -1.33 -19.89 -2.61
N ILE A 79 -1.22 -19.59 -1.34
CA ILE A 79 -0.24 -18.64 -0.83
C ILE A 79 0.75 -19.38 0.06
N GLU A 80 2.02 -19.16 -0.22
CA GLU A 80 3.14 -19.66 0.56
C GLU A 80 3.68 -18.51 1.39
N VAL A 81 3.63 -18.69 2.70
CA VAL A 81 3.97 -17.69 3.70
C VAL A 81 5.28 -18.10 4.36
N SER A 82 6.28 -17.23 4.28
CA SER A 82 7.61 -17.45 4.86
C SER A 82 8.12 -16.17 5.53
N PRO A 83 9.00 -16.23 6.54
CA PRO A 83 9.51 -15.03 7.18
C PRO A 83 10.13 -14.04 6.18
N GLY A 84 9.57 -12.84 6.09
CA GLY A 84 9.98 -11.77 5.18
C GLY A 84 9.38 -11.86 3.76
N GLN A 85 8.53 -12.84 3.45
CA GLN A 85 8.02 -13.05 2.09
C GLN A 85 6.66 -13.75 2.03
N LEU A 86 5.79 -13.25 1.15
CA LEU A 86 4.54 -13.86 0.73
C LEU A 86 4.61 -14.20 -0.76
N ARG A 87 4.37 -15.46 -1.13
CA ARG A 87 4.32 -15.89 -2.53
C ARG A 87 2.92 -16.37 -2.88
N VAL A 88 2.31 -15.76 -3.89
CA VAL A 88 1.04 -16.20 -4.48
C VAL A 88 1.36 -17.16 -5.62
N LEU A 89 0.85 -18.38 -5.53
CA LEU A 89 1.00 -19.49 -6.47
C LEU A 89 -0.29 -19.69 -7.25
N GLY A 90 -0.15 -20.15 -8.50
CA GLY A 90 -1.27 -20.45 -9.38
C GLY A 90 -1.28 -19.54 -10.61
N PRO A 91 -2.44 -19.03 -11.05
CA PRO A 91 -2.55 -18.45 -12.39
C PRO A 91 -1.95 -17.05 -12.52
N VAL A 92 -1.53 -16.43 -11.41
CA VAL A 92 -0.61 -15.29 -11.39
C VAL A 92 0.40 -15.53 -10.28
N GLU A 93 1.57 -16.04 -10.67
CA GLU A 93 2.69 -16.17 -9.75
C GLU A 93 3.25 -14.80 -9.42
N ARG A 94 3.23 -14.46 -8.13
CA ARG A 94 3.74 -13.19 -7.63
C ARG A 94 4.41 -13.39 -6.30
N THR A 95 5.53 -12.70 -6.09
CA THR A 95 6.24 -12.69 -4.82
C THR A 95 6.26 -11.28 -4.27
N LEU A 96 5.84 -11.15 -3.02
CA LEU A 96 5.88 -9.92 -2.25
C LEU A 96 6.86 -10.09 -1.10
N ARG A 97 7.87 -9.22 -1.01
CA ARG A 97 8.83 -9.23 0.10
C ARG A 97 8.40 -8.19 1.13
N ALA A 98 8.69 -8.43 2.40
CA ALA A 98 8.39 -7.50 3.50
C ALA A 98 8.92 -6.09 3.22
N ARG A 99 10.16 -5.96 2.74
CA ARG A 99 10.78 -4.66 2.37
C ARG A 99 10.05 -3.89 1.26
N ASP A 100 9.22 -4.58 0.48
CA ASP A 100 8.45 -3.99 -0.61
C ASP A 100 7.04 -3.61 -0.15
N VAL A 101 6.61 -4.04 1.04
CA VAL A 101 5.36 -3.60 1.67
C VAL A 101 5.52 -2.15 2.14
N ARG A 102 4.58 -1.30 1.75
CA ARG A 102 4.49 0.10 2.20
C ARG A 102 3.32 0.33 3.15
N ALA A 103 2.27 -0.46 2.97
CA ALA A 103 1.08 -0.40 3.77
C ALA A 103 0.41 -1.77 3.79
N LEU A 104 -0.28 -2.07 4.87
CA LEU A 104 -1.08 -3.27 5.03
C LEU A 104 -2.28 -2.94 5.91
N SER A 105 -3.45 -3.51 5.64
CA SER A 105 -4.60 -3.41 6.53
C SER A 105 -5.34 -4.72 6.57
N THR A 106 -5.91 -5.03 7.74
CA THR A 106 -6.71 -6.23 7.98
C THR A 106 -8.12 -5.83 8.39
N ALA A 107 -9.10 -6.56 7.83
CA ALA A 107 -10.51 -6.47 8.18
C ALA A 107 -11.10 -7.87 8.33
N GLY A 108 -12.08 -8.01 9.22
CA GLY A 108 -12.91 -9.20 9.23
C GLY A 108 -13.82 -9.20 8.00
N HIS A 109 -14.00 -10.36 7.36
CA HIS A 109 -14.89 -10.51 6.20
C HIS A 109 -15.68 -11.82 6.34
N GLY A 110 -16.96 -11.72 6.66
CA GLY A 110 -17.81 -12.88 6.94
C GLY A 110 -17.23 -13.76 8.06
N ARG A 111 -16.82 -15.00 7.73
CA ARG A 111 -16.14 -15.93 8.66
C ARG A 111 -14.61 -15.86 8.61
N GLY A 112 -14.06 -15.12 7.66
CA GLY A 112 -12.63 -15.02 7.38
C GLY A 112 -12.08 -13.61 7.63
N ALA A 113 -11.01 -13.29 6.93
CA ALA A 113 -10.35 -11.98 6.99
C ALA A 113 -9.88 -11.55 5.60
N VAL A 114 -9.83 -10.24 5.37
CA VAL A 114 -9.29 -9.63 4.16
C VAL A 114 -8.04 -8.85 4.53
N VAL A 115 -6.95 -9.15 3.82
CA VAL A 115 -5.68 -8.43 3.92
C VAL A 115 -5.49 -7.59 2.66
N ALA A 116 -5.41 -6.27 2.84
CA ALA A 116 -5.06 -5.33 1.78
C ALA A 116 -3.58 -4.96 1.91
N VAL A 117 -2.76 -5.21 0.88
CA VAL A 117 -1.31 -4.94 0.93
C VAL A 117 -0.88 -3.97 -0.16
N GLY A 118 -0.43 -2.78 0.23
CA GLY A 118 0.15 -1.79 -0.65
C GLY A 118 1.64 -2.08 -0.88
N ALA A 119 1.99 -2.49 -2.10
CA ALA A 119 3.38 -2.78 -2.48
C ALA A 119 4.07 -1.58 -3.17
N ARG A 120 5.39 -1.49 -3.02
CA ARG A 120 6.23 -0.48 -3.67
C ARG A 120 6.17 -0.63 -5.20
N GLY A 121 5.82 0.45 -5.88
CA GLY A 121 5.74 0.48 -7.35
C GLY A 121 4.40 -0.01 -7.91
N GLU A 122 3.49 -0.51 -7.06
CA GLU A 122 2.13 -0.87 -7.45
C GLU A 122 1.19 0.32 -7.21
N ALA A 123 0.24 0.50 -8.13
CA ALA A 123 -0.71 1.62 -8.07
C ALA A 123 -1.94 1.32 -7.20
N SER A 124 -2.31 0.04 -7.05
CA SER A 124 -3.41 -0.42 -6.21
C SER A 124 -2.93 -1.51 -5.24
N PRO A 125 -3.54 -1.61 -4.04
CA PRO A 125 -3.23 -2.67 -3.08
C PRO A 125 -3.62 -4.05 -3.61
N TRP A 126 -2.92 -5.08 -3.16
CA TRP A 126 -3.33 -6.47 -3.36
C TRP A 126 -4.39 -6.80 -2.31
N LEU A 127 -5.55 -7.33 -2.73
CA LEU A 127 -6.54 -7.83 -1.79
C LEU A 127 -6.46 -9.36 -1.71
N ILE A 128 -6.36 -9.87 -0.49
CA ILE A 128 -6.24 -11.30 -0.19
C ILE A 128 -7.34 -11.65 0.80
N GLU A 129 -8.33 -12.41 0.34
CA GLU A 129 -9.38 -13.02 1.14
C GLU A 129 -8.88 -14.35 1.70
N LEU A 130 -8.89 -14.45 3.03
CA LEU A 130 -8.43 -15.60 3.78
C LEU A 130 -9.62 -16.26 4.49
N PRO A 131 -9.81 -17.58 4.37
CA PRO A 131 -10.89 -18.30 5.03
C PRO A 131 -10.94 -18.15 6.55
N ARG A 132 -9.81 -17.87 7.21
CA ARG A 132 -9.69 -17.77 8.67
C ARG A 132 -8.87 -16.55 9.08
N ALA A 133 -9.23 -15.94 10.21
CA ALA A 133 -8.51 -14.80 10.77
C ALA A 133 -7.06 -15.13 11.17
N GLU A 134 -6.79 -16.36 11.63
CA GLU A 134 -5.44 -16.83 11.98
C GLU A 134 -4.46 -16.78 10.79
N GLN A 135 -4.98 -17.02 9.59
CA GLN A 135 -4.18 -16.93 8.37
C GLN A 135 -3.79 -15.48 8.07
N ALA A 136 -4.68 -14.51 8.35
CA ALA A 136 -4.33 -13.10 8.22
C ALA A 136 -3.21 -12.72 9.19
N ALA A 137 -3.27 -13.21 10.43
CA ALA A 137 -2.19 -13.02 11.40
C ALA A 137 -0.87 -13.64 10.92
N ALA A 138 -0.89 -14.83 10.31
CA ALA A 138 0.29 -15.46 9.71
C ALA A 138 0.87 -14.62 8.56
N VAL A 139 0.03 -14.09 7.66
CA VAL A 139 0.45 -13.20 6.57
C VAL A 139 1.07 -11.91 7.13
N CYS A 140 0.44 -11.29 8.13
CA CYS A 140 0.96 -10.08 8.77
C CYS A 140 2.32 -10.36 9.45
N GLY A 141 2.41 -11.43 10.23
CA GLY A 141 3.63 -11.83 10.92
C GLY A 141 4.78 -12.13 9.95
N ALA A 142 4.50 -12.79 8.83
CA ALA A 142 5.49 -13.06 7.80
C ALA A 142 5.97 -11.80 7.07
N LEU A 143 5.10 -10.81 6.88
CA LEU A 143 5.48 -9.52 6.31
C LEU A 143 6.07 -8.56 7.35
N ALA A 144 6.24 -9.01 8.60
CA ALA A 144 6.68 -8.22 9.74
C ALA A 144 5.80 -6.98 10.00
N VAL A 145 4.50 -7.08 9.68
CA VAL A 145 3.50 -6.04 9.95
C VAL A 145 2.62 -6.46 11.12
N GLY A 146 2.28 -5.51 11.99
CA GLY A 146 1.35 -5.73 13.09
C GLY A 146 -0.05 -6.15 12.64
N ALA A 147 -0.81 -6.75 13.56
CA ALA A 147 -2.19 -7.17 13.31
C ALA A 147 -3.12 -6.01 12.90
N ARG A 148 -2.79 -4.77 13.31
CA ARG A 148 -3.57 -3.56 13.00
C ARG A 148 -3.24 -2.95 11.64
N GLY A 149 -2.24 -3.48 10.94
CA GLY A 149 -1.77 -2.93 9.69
C GLY A 149 -0.68 -1.89 9.84
N LEU A 150 -0.30 -1.29 8.72
CA LEU A 150 0.80 -0.35 8.58
C LEU A 150 0.49 0.65 7.47
N GLY A 151 0.99 1.88 7.61
CA GLY A 151 1.14 2.81 6.51
C GLY A 151 -0.18 3.31 5.91
N ALA A 152 -0.12 3.81 4.68
CA ALA A 152 -1.28 4.35 3.98
C ALA A 152 -1.59 3.55 2.71
N LEU A 153 -2.79 2.95 2.65
CA LEU A 153 -3.28 2.24 1.47
C LEU A 153 -3.98 3.23 0.53
N ARG A 154 -3.59 3.23 -0.74
CA ARG A 154 -4.08 4.19 -1.73
C ARG A 154 -4.82 3.45 -2.85
N TRP A 155 -6.10 3.77 -3.01
CA TRP A 155 -6.90 3.32 -4.15
C TRP A 155 -7.10 4.50 -5.12
N PRO A 156 -6.63 4.38 -6.37
CA PRO A 156 -6.88 5.42 -7.36
C PRO A 156 -8.37 5.49 -7.68
N LEU A 157 -8.96 6.67 -7.46
CA LEU A 157 -10.33 6.97 -7.85
C LEU A 157 -10.34 7.54 -9.28
N ARG A 158 -11.42 7.27 -10.00
CA ARG A 158 -11.58 7.86 -11.33
C ARG A 158 -12.19 9.24 -11.15
N ARG A 159 -11.48 10.30 -11.55
CA ARG A 159 -12.18 11.56 -11.83
C ARG A 159 -13.11 11.32 -13.02
N THR A 160 -14.42 11.41 -12.77
CA THR A 160 -15.43 11.63 -13.81
C THR A 160 -15.18 12.98 -14.45
N ARG A 161 -14.29 13.02 -15.44
CA ARG A 161 -14.44 13.82 -16.66
C ARG A 161 -13.19 13.72 -17.52
N GLY A 162 -13.42 13.17 -18.70
CA GLY A 162 -12.48 13.12 -19.80
C GLY A 162 -12.43 11.72 -20.38
N ASP A 163 -13.08 11.53 -21.53
CA ASP A 163 -12.69 10.47 -22.48
C ASP A 163 -11.29 10.72 -23.04
N THR A 164 -10.59 11.78 -22.64
CA THR A 164 -9.23 12.16 -23.04
C THR A 164 -8.21 11.01 -23.09
N PRO A 165 -8.08 10.10 -22.11
CA PRO A 165 -7.14 8.98 -22.25
C PRO A 165 -7.60 7.96 -23.31
N ARG A 166 -8.92 7.77 -23.49
CA ARG A 166 -9.47 6.90 -24.54
C ARG A 166 -9.34 7.54 -25.92
N LEU A 167 -9.60 8.85 -26.03
CA LEU A 167 -9.43 9.64 -27.25
C LEU A 167 -7.95 9.70 -27.66
N GLY A 168 -7.03 9.89 -26.70
CA GLY A 168 -5.59 9.81 -26.96
C GLY A 168 -5.17 8.43 -27.44
N ALA A 169 -5.63 7.37 -26.77
CA ALA A 169 -5.34 6.00 -27.17
C ALA A 169 -5.96 5.63 -28.54
N LEU A 170 -7.19 6.05 -28.82
CA LEU A 170 -7.84 5.88 -30.12
C LEU A 170 -7.12 6.67 -31.21
N GLY A 171 -6.73 7.92 -30.92
CA GLY A 171 -5.94 8.76 -31.81
C GLY A 171 -4.58 8.12 -32.14
N LEU A 172 -3.91 7.50 -31.15
CA LEU A 172 -2.67 6.75 -31.38
C LEU A 172 -2.91 5.58 -32.35
N VAL A 173 -3.98 4.80 -32.16
CA VAL A 173 -4.30 3.67 -33.05
C VAL A 173 -4.61 4.16 -34.47
N LEU A 174 -5.51 5.13 -34.61
CA LEU A 174 -5.94 5.65 -35.91
C LEU A 174 -4.78 6.32 -36.68
N SER A 175 -3.98 7.14 -36.00
CA SER A 175 -2.84 7.83 -36.64
C SER A 175 -1.75 6.85 -37.05
N SER A 176 -1.54 5.79 -36.27
CA SER A 176 -0.58 4.73 -36.60
C SER A 176 -1.03 3.91 -37.81
N LEU A 177 -2.33 3.64 -37.95
CA LEU A 177 -2.88 2.97 -39.13
C LEU A 177 -2.88 3.87 -40.37
N ALA A 178 -2.99 5.19 -40.20
CA ALA A 178 -2.96 6.15 -41.29
C ALA A 178 -1.56 6.36 -41.89
N LEU A 179 -0.48 6.18 -41.11
CA LEU A 179 0.91 6.40 -41.54
C LEU A 179 1.31 5.59 -42.78
N PRO A 180 1.10 4.26 -42.84
CA PRO A 180 1.41 3.47 -44.04
C PRO A 180 0.56 3.84 -45.25
N LEU A 181 -0.73 4.14 -45.04
CA LEU A 181 -1.65 4.56 -46.09
C LEU A 181 -1.22 5.92 -46.68
N ALA A 182 -0.79 6.82 -45.82
CA ALA A 182 -0.29 8.14 -46.21
C ALA A 182 1.07 8.06 -46.91
N HIS A 183 1.93 7.12 -46.52
CA HIS A 183 3.23 6.93 -47.17
C HIS A 183 3.11 6.40 -48.61
N ALA A 184 2.07 5.61 -48.90
CA ALA A 184 1.79 5.13 -50.26
C ALA A 184 1.24 6.23 -51.20
N SER A 185 0.86 7.39 -50.66
CA SER A 185 0.37 8.52 -51.45
C SER A 185 1.52 9.24 -52.16
N PRO A 186 1.35 9.63 -53.45
CA PRO A 186 2.34 10.47 -54.14
C PRO A 186 2.37 11.91 -53.59
N GLU A 187 1.29 12.36 -52.95
CA GLU A 187 1.22 13.68 -52.32
C GLU A 187 1.82 13.65 -50.91
N PRO A 188 2.61 14.67 -50.50
CA PRO A 188 3.21 14.72 -49.17
C PRO A 188 2.24 15.14 -48.06
N ALA A 189 1.12 15.78 -48.40
CA ALA A 189 0.17 16.34 -47.42
C ALA A 189 -0.46 15.29 -46.47
N PRO A 190 -0.90 14.10 -46.94
CA PRO A 190 -1.39 13.04 -46.08
C PRO A 190 -0.35 12.55 -45.05
N LEU A 191 0.93 12.46 -45.44
CA LEU A 191 2.00 12.00 -44.56
C LEU A 191 2.24 13.01 -43.43
N VAL A 192 2.30 14.30 -43.77
CA VAL A 192 2.42 15.37 -42.79
C VAL A 192 1.24 15.37 -41.82
N LEU A 193 0.01 15.20 -42.32
CA LEU A 193 -1.19 15.15 -41.49
C LEU A 193 -1.18 13.95 -40.54
N ALA A 194 -0.80 12.76 -41.01
CA ALA A 194 -0.69 11.56 -40.19
C ALA A 194 0.37 11.69 -39.09
N LEU A 195 1.53 12.29 -39.40
CA LEU A 195 2.58 12.61 -38.42
C LEU A 195 2.10 13.60 -37.36
N MET A 196 1.41 14.67 -37.78
CA MET A 196 0.83 15.66 -36.85
C MET A 196 -0.24 15.05 -35.94
N ALA A 197 -1.10 14.19 -36.48
CA ALA A 197 -2.11 13.47 -35.71
C ALA A 197 -1.48 12.50 -34.69
N LEU A 198 -0.40 11.81 -35.09
CA LEU A 198 0.37 10.96 -34.18
C LEU A 198 0.98 11.78 -33.04
N MET A 199 1.64 12.90 -33.35
CA MET A 199 2.23 13.79 -32.34
C MET A 199 1.18 14.36 -31.39
N ALA A 200 0.05 14.84 -31.90
CA ALA A 200 -1.06 15.32 -31.08
C ALA A 200 -1.60 14.21 -30.16
N SER A 201 -1.71 12.98 -30.66
CA SER A 201 -2.16 11.82 -29.88
C SER A 201 -1.16 11.42 -28.78
N VAL A 202 0.15 11.48 -29.07
CA VAL A 202 1.22 11.27 -28.07
C VAL A 202 1.13 12.34 -26.98
N VAL A 203 1.04 13.62 -27.35
CA VAL A 203 0.93 14.74 -26.40
C VAL A 203 -0.33 14.59 -25.55
N LEU A 204 -1.49 14.30 -26.15
CA LEU A 204 -2.74 14.09 -25.42
C LEU A 204 -2.62 12.93 -24.43
N THR A 205 -1.93 11.87 -24.83
CA THR A 205 -1.66 10.70 -24.00
C THR A 205 -0.72 11.06 -22.83
N MET A 206 0.37 11.79 -23.08
CA MET A 206 1.28 12.26 -22.02
C MET A 206 0.58 13.22 -21.05
N VAL A 207 -0.19 14.19 -21.53
CA VAL A 207 -0.99 15.09 -20.68
C VAL A 207 -1.99 14.29 -19.85
N SER A 208 -2.61 13.26 -20.43
CA SER A 208 -3.51 12.38 -19.70
C SER A 208 -2.80 11.59 -18.60
N GLU A 209 -1.55 11.18 -18.79
CA GLU A 209 -0.73 10.50 -17.77
C GLU A 209 -0.26 11.43 -16.67
N VAL A 210 0.16 12.65 -17.02
CA VAL A 210 0.56 13.65 -16.03
C VAL A 210 -0.64 14.00 -15.15
N ARG A 211 -1.80 14.24 -15.75
CA ARG A 211 -3.06 14.43 -15.01
C ARG A 211 -3.50 13.17 -14.26
N ALA A 212 -3.17 11.98 -14.77
CA ALA A 212 -3.42 10.73 -14.07
C ALA A 212 -2.56 10.59 -12.79
N ARG A 213 -1.37 11.19 -12.75
CA ARG A 213 -0.55 11.19 -11.52
C ARG A 213 -1.15 12.06 -10.41
N GLU A 214 -1.90 13.09 -10.78
CA GLU A 214 -2.69 13.92 -9.85
C GLU A 214 -4.06 13.32 -9.53
N GLN A 215 -4.27 12.03 -9.81
CA GLN A 215 -5.56 11.38 -9.60
C GLN A 215 -6.05 11.52 -8.17
N ALA A 216 -7.34 11.83 -8.09
CA ALA A 216 -8.16 11.55 -6.92
C ALA A 216 -7.85 10.14 -6.44
N ALA A 217 -7.60 9.98 -5.15
CA ALA A 217 -7.41 8.67 -4.56
C ALA A 217 -8.09 8.66 -3.21
N LEU A 218 -8.64 7.51 -2.88
CA LEU A 218 -9.08 7.19 -1.54
C LEU A 218 -7.86 6.66 -0.81
N VAL A 219 -7.42 7.35 0.24
CA VAL A 219 -6.26 6.94 1.01
C VAL A 219 -6.70 6.55 2.42
N LEU A 220 -6.56 5.28 2.77
CA LEU A 220 -6.75 4.82 4.14
C LEU A 220 -5.42 4.98 4.86
N THR A 221 -5.39 5.89 5.82
CA THR A 221 -4.24 6.18 6.70
C THR A 221 -4.51 5.60 8.08
N PRO A 222 -3.51 5.46 8.97
CA PRO A 222 -3.77 5.02 10.35
C PRO A 222 -4.76 5.91 11.09
N GLN A 223 -4.76 7.23 10.80
CA GLN A 223 -5.60 8.21 11.49
C GLN A 223 -7.04 8.28 10.95
N GLY A 224 -7.28 7.83 9.71
CA GLY A 224 -8.57 8.02 9.06
C GLY A 224 -8.53 7.87 7.54
N VAL A 225 -9.61 8.33 6.91
CA VAL A 225 -9.80 8.31 5.46
C VAL A 225 -9.44 9.68 4.88
N ASP A 226 -8.34 9.75 4.13
CA ASP A 226 -7.94 10.94 3.40
C ASP A 226 -8.67 11.00 2.05
N LEU A 227 -9.43 12.09 1.89
CA LEU A 227 -10.28 12.41 0.74
C LEU A 227 -9.82 13.68 0.02
N SER A 228 -8.67 14.25 0.39
CA SER A 228 -8.18 15.54 -0.14
C SER A 228 -8.11 15.56 -1.66
N ALA A 229 -7.73 14.44 -2.28
CA ALA A 229 -7.60 14.34 -3.73
C ALA A 229 -8.94 14.19 -4.47
N THR A 230 -10.04 13.88 -3.76
CA THR A 230 -11.38 13.67 -4.35
C THR A 230 -12.07 14.96 -4.77
N GLY A 231 -11.63 16.12 -4.27
CA GLY A 231 -12.29 17.41 -4.47
C GLY A 231 -13.54 17.59 -3.60
N ILE A 232 -13.86 16.63 -2.75
CA ILE A 232 -14.79 16.80 -1.63
C ILE A 232 -14.07 17.68 -0.62
N GLY A 233 -14.71 18.72 -0.07
CA GLY A 233 -14.09 19.73 0.80
C GLY A 233 -13.51 19.23 2.13
N TRP A 234 -13.33 17.92 2.27
CA TRP A 234 -12.75 17.23 3.41
C TRP A 234 -11.36 16.73 3.04
N ALA A 235 -10.34 17.19 3.78
CA ALA A 235 -8.99 16.68 3.61
C ALA A 235 -8.84 15.28 4.24
N MET A 236 -9.37 15.08 5.45
CA MET A 236 -9.22 13.84 6.21
C MET A 236 -10.42 13.64 7.13
N VAL A 237 -10.92 12.41 7.18
CA VAL A 237 -12.04 11.98 8.01
C VAL A 237 -11.50 10.99 9.05
N PRO A 238 -11.37 11.40 10.32
CA PRO A 238 -10.93 10.52 11.40
C PRO A 238 -11.81 9.28 11.55
N TYR A 239 -11.22 8.13 11.88
CA TYR A 239 -11.98 6.87 12.01
C TYR A 239 -12.99 6.89 13.18
N ASP A 240 -12.68 7.59 14.27
CA ASP A 240 -13.56 7.75 15.43
C ASP A 240 -14.86 8.52 15.09
N CYS A 241 -14.81 9.36 14.07
CA CYS A 241 -15.94 10.14 13.57
C CYS A 241 -16.85 9.35 12.62
N ILE A 242 -16.47 8.16 12.17
CA ILE A 242 -17.25 7.34 11.21
C ILE A 242 -18.16 6.38 11.99
N GLU A 243 -19.46 6.63 11.95
CA GLU A 243 -20.46 5.80 12.63
C GLU A 243 -20.85 4.57 11.83
N GLU A 244 -21.06 4.76 10.53
CA GLU A 244 -21.54 3.72 9.63
C GLU A 244 -20.85 3.88 8.27
N VAL A 245 -20.51 2.74 7.68
CA VAL A 245 -19.98 2.67 6.32
C VAL A 245 -20.95 1.83 5.52
N ARG A 246 -21.50 2.39 4.44
CA ARG A 246 -22.40 1.69 3.54
C ARG A 246 -21.80 1.61 2.14
N PHE A 247 -22.13 0.50 1.47
CA PHE A 247 -21.81 0.28 0.08
C PHE A 247 -23.11 0.03 -0.69
N ASP A 248 -23.53 1.00 -1.49
CA ASP A 248 -24.70 0.91 -2.38
C ASP A 248 -24.36 1.58 -3.73
N GLY A 249 -23.65 0.84 -4.58
CA GLY A 249 -23.09 1.34 -5.84
C GLY A 249 -21.96 2.36 -5.70
N GLY A 250 -21.86 3.03 -4.55
CA GLY A 250 -20.79 3.94 -4.13
C GLY A 250 -20.41 3.71 -2.67
N LEU A 251 -19.51 4.53 -2.14
CA LEU A 251 -19.09 4.46 -0.73
C LEU A 251 -19.74 5.61 0.04
N GLU A 252 -20.53 5.28 1.06
CA GLU A 252 -21.16 6.26 1.93
C GLU A 252 -20.59 6.14 3.35
N LEU A 253 -20.09 7.26 3.89
CA LEU A 253 -19.55 7.39 5.24
C LEU A 253 -20.51 8.27 6.04
N ARG A 254 -21.27 7.67 6.96
CA ARG A 254 -22.08 8.42 7.92
C ARG A 254 -21.20 8.85 9.08
N LEU A 255 -21.10 10.16 9.29
CA LEU A 255 -20.27 10.73 10.35
C LEU A 255 -21.10 11.05 11.60
N THR A 256 -20.43 11.11 12.75
CA THR A 256 -21.08 11.52 14.00
C THR A 256 -21.57 12.97 13.90
N PRO A 257 -22.80 13.28 14.35
CA PRO A 257 -23.30 14.64 14.39
C PRO A 257 -22.33 15.59 15.10
N PRO A 258 -22.11 16.82 14.59
CA PRO A 258 -22.89 17.51 13.55
C PRO A 258 -22.35 17.33 12.12
N HIS A 259 -21.44 16.38 11.88
CA HIS A 259 -20.79 16.25 10.58
C HIS A 259 -21.75 15.66 9.52
N PRO A 260 -21.68 16.12 8.26
CA PRO A 260 -22.52 15.61 7.19
C PRO A 260 -22.08 14.20 6.76
N THR A 261 -23.01 13.44 6.20
CA THR A 261 -22.68 12.21 5.47
C THR A 261 -21.83 12.53 4.25
N ILE A 262 -20.77 11.75 4.03
CA ILE A 262 -19.91 11.85 2.84
C ILE A 262 -20.26 10.70 1.90
N THR A 263 -20.57 11.02 0.64
CA THR A 263 -20.90 10.01 -0.37
C THR A 263 -19.93 10.11 -1.55
N LEU A 264 -19.16 9.05 -1.78
CA LEU A 264 -18.44 8.81 -3.03
C LEU A 264 -19.38 8.09 -3.99
N ARG A 265 -19.82 8.79 -5.03
CA ARG A 265 -20.76 8.25 -6.02
C ARG A 265 -20.10 7.15 -6.86
N PRO A 266 -20.89 6.20 -7.42
CA PRO A 266 -20.38 5.15 -8.30
C PRO A 266 -19.43 5.66 -9.39
N GLU A 267 -19.73 6.82 -9.96
CA GLU A 267 -18.93 7.34 -11.06
C GLU A 267 -17.56 7.86 -10.60
N GLN A 268 -17.46 8.37 -9.36
CA GLN A 268 -16.20 8.75 -8.72
C GLN A 268 -15.36 7.51 -8.36
N CYS A 269 -16.03 6.39 -8.04
CA CYS A 269 -15.40 5.12 -7.74
C CYS A 269 -15.08 4.28 -9.00
N GLY A 270 -15.53 4.67 -10.20
CA GLY A 270 -15.71 3.78 -11.37
C GLY A 270 -14.48 3.09 -12.01
N GLN A 271 -13.33 3.01 -11.33
CA GLN A 271 -12.26 2.04 -11.62
C GLN A 271 -12.12 0.96 -10.54
N ILE A 272 -12.62 1.22 -9.34
CA ILE A 272 -12.66 0.27 -8.25
C ILE A 272 -13.79 -0.69 -8.55
N ASP A 273 -13.45 -1.98 -8.59
CA ASP A 273 -14.43 -3.04 -8.75
C ASP A 273 -15.46 -2.98 -7.61
N PRO A 274 -16.76 -3.24 -7.84
CA PRO A 274 -17.75 -3.28 -6.77
C PRO A 274 -17.33 -4.17 -5.59
N VAL A 275 -16.66 -5.29 -5.88
CA VAL A 275 -16.15 -6.18 -4.84
C VAL A 275 -14.96 -5.57 -4.11
N GLU A 276 -14.03 -4.93 -4.83
CA GLU A 276 -12.93 -4.18 -4.23
C GLU A 276 -13.45 -3.05 -3.33
N LEU A 277 -14.52 -2.36 -3.73
CA LEU A 277 -15.14 -1.29 -2.97
C LEU A 277 -15.84 -1.81 -1.70
N ALA A 278 -16.47 -2.98 -1.77
CA ALA A 278 -17.01 -3.65 -0.57
C ALA A 278 -15.91 -3.95 0.46
N HIS A 279 -14.73 -4.40 0.02
CA HIS A 279 -13.61 -4.60 0.94
C HIS A 279 -13.05 -3.30 1.49
N ILE A 280 -12.94 -2.24 0.69
CA ILE A 280 -12.57 -0.93 1.19
C ILE A 280 -13.54 -0.48 2.29
N ALA A 281 -14.85 -0.66 2.07
CA ALA A 281 -15.87 -0.36 3.06
C ALA A 281 -15.67 -1.15 4.36
N GLU A 282 -15.37 -2.44 4.28
CA GLU A 282 -15.06 -3.28 5.44
C GLU A 282 -13.78 -2.88 6.17
N GLN A 283 -12.74 -2.46 5.44
CA GLN A 283 -11.51 -1.94 6.03
C GLN A 283 -11.78 -0.65 6.81
N ILE A 284 -12.56 0.28 6.24
CA ILE A 284 -12.96 1.51 6.94
C ILE A 284 -13.83 1.19 8.15
N HIS A 285 -14.80 0.27 8.01
CA HIS A 285 -15.68 -0.12 9.10
C HIS A 285 -14.94 -0.77 10.26
N THR A 286 -14.01 -1.70 9.97
CA THR A 286 -13.20 -2.33 11.01
C THR A 286 -12.30 -1.31 11.69
N ALA A 287 -11.69 -0.39 10.92
CA ALA A 287 -10.87 0.67 11.48
C ALA A 287 -11.68 1.65 12.36
N SER A 288 -12.91 1.99 11.96
CA SER A 288 -13.79 2.85 12.78
C SER A 288 -14.26 2.17 14.06
N GLN A 289 -14.60 0.88 14.00
CA GLN A 289 -14.90 0.11 15.22
C GLN A 289 -13.71 0.09 16.19
N ARG A 290 -12.49 -0.13 15.68
CA ARG A 290 -11.27 -0.11 16.49
C ARG A 290 -11.03 1.27 17.13
N ALA A 291 -11.13 2.34 16.34
CA ALA A 291 -10.94 3.71 16.84
C ALA A 291 -11.96 4.11 17.91
N ARG A 292 -13.16 3.52 17.88
CA ARG A 292 -14.22 3.74 18.88
C ARG A 292 -14.17 2.78 20.07
N GLY A 293 -13.19 1.89 20.13
CA GLY A 293 -13.09 0.86 21.18
C GLY A 293 -14.18 -0.22 21.12
N LEU A 294 -14.81 -0.40 19.95
CA LEU A 294 -15.86 -1.40 19.70
C LEU A 294 -15.35 -2.64 18.95
N GLY A 295 -14.09 -2.62 18.49
CA GLY A 295 -13.45 -3.78 17.89
C GLY A 295 -13.19 -4.88 18.92
N PRO A 296 -12.86 -6.11 18.51
CA PRO A 296 -12.39 -7.13 19.45
C PRO A 296 -11.29 -6.50 20.29
N ASP A 297 -11.52 -6.47 21.61
CA ASP A 297 -10.62 -5.82 22.55
C ASP A 297 -9.21 -6.26 22.17
N ALA A 298 -8.35 -5.27 21.87
CA ALA A 298 -6.94 -5.58 22.00
C ALA A 298 -6.83 -6.13 23.42
N PRO A 299 -6.34 -7.37 23.63
CA PRO A 299 -6.22 -7.93 24.97
C PRO A 299 -5.59 -6.86 25.86
N ASP A 300 -5.89 -6.79 27.17
CA ASP A 300 -5.56 -5.76 28.19
C ASP A 300 -4.10 -5.22 28.20
N THR A 301 -3.63 -4.81 27.03
CA THR A 301 -2.23 -4.70 26.63
C THR A 301 -1.84 -3.26 26.79
N ALA A 302 -2.75 -2.32 26.51
CA ALA A 302 -2.56 -0.93 26.89
C ALA A 302 -2.34 -0.77 28.41
N GLN A 303 -3.11 -1.47 29.25
CA GLN A 303 -2.95 -1.42 30.71
C GLN A 303 -1.66 -2.12 31.16
N ARG A 304 -1.37 -3.33 30.65
CA ARG A 304 -0.14 -4.07 30.98
C ARG A 304 1.14 -3.35 30.51
N LEU A 305 1.09 -2.69 29.35
CA LEU A 305 2.20 -1.92 28.78
C LEU A 305 2.29 -0.50 29.35
N GLY A 306 1.39 -0.08 30.23
CA GLY A 306 1.48 1.24 30.90
C GLY A 306 2.81 1.43 31.62
N THR A 307 3.44 0.34 32.06
CA THR A 307 4.78 0.34 32.64
C THR A 307 5.89 0.66 31.63
N LEU A 308 5.69 0.54 30.31
CA LEU A 308 6.68 0.97 29.31
C LEU A 308 6.68 2.48 29.11
N HIS A 309 5.63 3.18 29.54
CA HIS A 309 5.53 4.62 29.42
C HIS A 309 6.62 5.30 30.27
N ARG A 310 7.16 6.42 29.77
CA ARG A 310 8.20 7.16 30.51
C ARG A 310 7.61 7.99 31.66
N GLY A 311 6.42 8.55 31.47
CA GLY A 311 5.80 9.44 32.45
C GLY A 311 6.70 10.64 32.79
N ALA A 312 6.95 10.85 34.09
CA ALA A 312 7.78 11.95 34.61
C ALA A 312 9.26 11.60 34.79
N GLU A 313 9.67 10.35 34.50
CA GLU A 313 11.05 9.88 34.69
C GLU A 313 12.03 10.60 33.75
N SER A 314 13.30 10.73 34.16
CA SER A 314 14.35 11.12 33.23
C SER A 314 14.56 10.03 32.17
N THR A 315 15.05 10.39 30.97
CA THR A 315 15.28 9.40 29.90
C THR A 315 16.23 8.29 30.35
N ARG A 316 17.25 8.66 31.13
CA ARG A 316 18.23 7.70 31.67
C ARG A 316 17.56 6.69 32.61
N GLU A 317 16.80 7.16 33.60
CA GLU A 317 16.10 6.30 34.57
C GLU A 317 15.11 5.37 33.86
N TRP A 318 14.37 5.92 32.89
CA TRP A 318 13.44 5.16 32.08
C TRP A 318 14.14 4.04 31.30
N LEU A 319 15.24 4.33 30.61
CA LEU A 319 16.02 3.31 29.89
C LEU A 319 16.61 2.26 30.82
N GLN A 320 17.13 2.66 32.00
CA GLN A 320 17.64 1.71 33.00
C GLN A 320 16.55 0.77 33.50
N ARG A 321 15.33 1.29 33.73
CA ARG A 321 14.17 0.50 34.14
C ARG A 321 13.76 -0.49 33.05
N LEU A 322 13.77 -0.09 31.79
CA LEU A 322 13.49 -0.99 30.65
C LEU A 322 14.55 -2.09 30.52
N ASP A 323 15.84 -1.77 30.68
CA ASP A 323 16.93 -2.77 30.65
C ASP A 323 16.81 -3.77 31.82
N ALA A 324 16.38 -3.30 33.00
CA ALA A 324 16.09 -4.17 34.15
C ALA A 324 14.87 -5.09 33.89
N GLN A 325 13.81 -4.57 33.27
CA GLN A 325 12.64 -5.37 32.85
C GLN A 325 13.03 -6.43 31.81
N ALA A 326 13.86 -6.08 30.83
CA ALA A 326 14.37 -7.01 29.83
C ALA A 326 15.21 -8.13 30.44
N SER A 327 16.02 -7.81 31.45
CA SER A 327 16.82 -8.79 32.20
C SER A 327 15.90 -9.79 32.93
N THR A 328 14.84 -9.30 33.58
CA THR A 328 13.82 -10.14 34.25
C THR A 328 13.09 -11.05 33.25
N LEU A 329 12.70 -10.52 32.09
CA LEU A 329 12.06 -11.30 31.01
C LEU A 329 12.99 -12.40 30.46
N SER A 330 14.26 -12.07 30.22
CA SER A 330 15.27 -13.00 29.68
C SER A 330 15.60 -14.12 30.65
N ALA A 331 15.54 -13.85 31.96
CA ALA A 331 15.70 -14.85 33.01
C ALA A 331 14.50 -15.82 33.15
N GLY A 332 13.47 -15.68 32.30
CA GLY A 332 12.28 -16.54 32.31
C GLY A 332 11.27 -16.11 33.36
N ALA A 333 10.84 -14.84 33.30
CA ALA A 333 10.01 -14.19 34.31
C ALA A 333 8.91 -15.08 34.92
N TYR A 334 9.00 -15.14 36.25
CA TYR A 334 8.21 -15.87 37.23
C TYR A 334 6.75 -15.37 37.25
N ARG A 335 5.77 -16.26 36.94
CA ARG A 335 4.30 -16.15 37.10
C ARG A 335 3.74 -14.85 37.73
N GLY A 336 3.87 -13.71 37.05
CA GLY A 336 3.30 -12.43 37.46
C GLY A 336 2.48 -11.83 36.33
N GLU A 337 1.51 -10.98 36.68
CA GLU A 337 0.59 -10.24 35.79
C GLU A 337 1.29 -9.19 34.89
N GLY A 338 2.50 -9.46 34.41
CA GLY A 338 3.26 -8.60 33.51
C GLY A 338 2.91 -8.77 32.03
N TYR A 339 3.44 -7.88 31.19
CA TYR A 339 3.40 -8.04 29.74
C TYR A 339 4.39 -9.12 29.27
N GLY A 340 4.00 -9.89 28.26
CA GLY A 340 4.86 -10.88 27.61
C GLY A 340 5.60 -10.33 26.40
N VAL A 341 6.45 -11.17 25.79
CA VAL A 341 7.16 -10.84 24.53
C VAL A 341 6.17 -10.54 23.39
N ALA A 342 5.02 -11.23 23.36
CA ALA A 342 3.97 -10.97 22.38
C ALA A 342 3.36 -9.57 22.53
N ASP A 343 3.12 -9.12 23.77
CA ASP A 343 2.59 -7.79 24.05
C ASP A 343 3.58 -6.68 23.64
N LEU A 344 4.89 -6.92 23.80
CA LEU A 344 5.94 -6.00 23.35
C LEU A 344 5.97 -5.87 21.82
N TRP A 345 5.87 -6.97 21.10
CA TRP A 345 5.77 -6.93 19.63
C TRP A 345 4.51 -6.20 19.19
N GLN A 346 3.38 -6.47 19.85
CA GLN A 346 2.14 -5.75 19.60
C GLN A 346 2.30 -4.25 19.86
N ALA A 347 2.94 -3.85 20.96
CA ALA A 347 3.20 -2.45 21.29
C ALA A 347 4.06 -1.76 20.24
N LEU A 348 5.11 -2.44 19.77
CA LEU A 348 6.05 -1.92 18.79
C LEU A 348 5.37 -1.68 17.44
N ASP A 349 4.54 -2.64 17.02
CA ASP A 349 3.80 -2.61 15.75
C ASP A 349 2.55 -1.73 15.79
N ASP A 350 2.04 -1.38 16.97
CA ASP A 350 0.87 -0.52 17.14
C ASP A 350 1.22 0.95 16.84
N HIS A 351 0.83 1.45 15.67
CA HIS A 351 1.10 2.83 15.27
C HIS A 351 0.40 3.86 16.18
N ASP A 352 -0.71 3.46 16.81
CA ASP A 352 -1.49 4.33 17.69
C ASP A 352 -0.94 4.33 19.13
N ALA A 353 -0.01 3.42 19.45
CA ALA A 353 0.61 3.41 20.77
C ALA A 353 1.48 4.66 20.96
N PRO A 354 1.50 5.25 22.18
CA PRO A 354 2.36 6.38 22.49
C PRO A 354 3.81 6.10 22.08
N ALA A 355 4.45 7.09 21.48
CA ALA A 355 5.72 6.85 20.81
C ALA A 355 6.84 6.41 21.77
N ASP A 356 6.77 6.81 23.05
CA ASP A 356 7.66 6.31 24.08
C ASP A 356 7.35 4.86 24.49
N VAL A 357 6.08 4.43 24.53
CA VAL A 357 5.71 3.02 24.71
C VAL A 357 6.29 2.16 23.57
N ARG A 358 6.21 2.62 22.32
CA ARG A 358 6.80 1.92 21.16
C ARG A 358 8.32 1.82 21.25
N LEU A 359 8.99 2.92 21.62
CA LEU A 359 10.45 2.95 21.82
C LEU A 359 10.88 2.06 23.00
N GLY A 360 10.09 2.07 24.08
CA GLY A 360 10.31 1.22 25.24
C GLY A 360 10.18 -0.26 24.90
N ALA A 361 9.15 -0.62 24.14
CA ALA A 361 8.97 -1.97 23.63
C ALA A 361 10.14 -2.41 22.73
N ALA A 362 10.57 -1.55 21.79
CA ALA A 362 11.76 -1.79 20.97
C ALA A 362 13.00 -2.05 21.82
N ARG A 363 13.26 -1.22 22.85
CA ARG A 363 14.43 -1.37 23.73
C ARG A 363 14.42 -2.71 24.47
N VAL A 364 13.29 -3.08 25.05
CA VAL A 364 13.16 -4.37 25.76
C VAL A 364 13.35 -5.54 24.78
N LEU A 365 12.73 -5.48 23.60
CA LEU A 365 12.86 -6.51 22.57
C LEU A 365 14.31 -6.65 22.07
N LEU A 366 15.06 -5.55 21.91
CA LEU A 366 16.47 -5.57 21.53
C LEU A 366 17.36 -6.27 22.55
N ARG A 367 16.95 -6.29 23.82
CA ARG A 367 17.65 -6.99 24.90
C ARG A 367 17.22 -8.45 25.04
N VAL A 368 15.96 -8.77 24.81
CA VAL A 368 15.41 -10.14 24.95
C VAL A 368 15.62 -10.99 23.68
N GLN A 369 15.45 -10.40 22.49
CA GLN A 369 15.52 -11.07 21.18
C GLN A 369 16.26 -10.20 20.14
N PRO A 370 17.58 -9.97 20.30
CA PRO A 370 18.32 -8.93 19.56
C PRO A 370 18.25 -9.08 18.04
N ASP A 371 18.37 -10.31 17.51
CA ASP A 371 18.44 -10.54 16.06
C ASP A 371 17.12 -10.23 15.35
N GLU A 372 15.98 -10.61 15.94
CA GLU A 372 14.66 -10.34 15.37
C GLU A 372 14.26 -8.87 15.58
N ALA A 373 14.53 -8.33 16.78
CA ALA A 373 14.28 -6.94 17.12
C ALA A 373 15.01 -5.97 16.19
N ARG A 374 16.31 -6.19 15.91
CA ARG A 374 17.07 -5.32 15.00
C ARG A 374 16.47 -5.27 13.60
N ARG A 375 16.06 -6.42 13.04
CA ARG A 375 15.44 -6.49 11.71
C ARG A 375 14.14 -5.70 11.65
N ARG A 376 13.25 -5.89 12.62
CA ARG A 376 11.94 -5.21 12.66
C ARG A 376 12.04 -3.73 12.97
N VAL A 377 12.87 -3.35 13.94
CA VAL A 377 13.09 -1.94 14.31
C VAL A 377 13.64 -1.13 13.12
N ALA A 378 14.55 -1.71 12.33
CA ALA A 378 15.06 -1.06 11.12
C ALA A 378 13.96 -0.82 10.06
N LEU A 379 13.05 -1.78 9.87
CA LEU A 379 11.90 -1.62 8.96
C LEU A 379 10.97 -0.49 9.43
N LEU A 380 10.61 -0.51 10.72
CA LEU A 380 9.75 0.52 11.32
C LEU A 380 10.37 1.92 11.27
N ALA A 381 11.69 2.03 11.40
CA ALA A 381 12.40 3.29 11.30
C ALA A 381 12.27 3.91 9.90
N ASP A 382 12.36 3.10 8.84
CA ASP A 382 12.20 3.56 7.45
C ASP A 382 10.77 4.02 7.12
N GLU A 383 9.79 3.54 7.88
CA GLU A 383 8.38 3.91 7.73
C GLU A 383 8.01 5.20 8.49
N GLN A 384 8.81 5.61 9.48
CA GLN A 384 8.56 6.85 10.21
C GLN A 384 8.76 8.07 9.30
N ARG A 385 7.69 8.84 9.11
CA ARG A 385 7.75 10.13 8.37
C ARG A 385 8.54 11.18 9.14
N GLU A 386 8.46 11.16 10.46
CA GLU A 386 9.15 12.11 11.31
C GLU A 386 10.63 11.76 11.45
N ARG A 387 11.51 12.70 11.07
CA ARG A 387 12.96 12.50 11.16
C ARG A 387 13.43 12.18 12.57
N GLY A 388 12.82 12.78 13.60
CA GLY A 388 13.17 12.55 15.00
C GLY A 388 12.86 11.12 15.44
N ALA A 389 11.64 10.66 15.19
CA ALA A 389 11.23 9.29 15.49
C ALA A 389 12.07 8.26 14.72
N ARG A 390 12.32 8.50 13.42
CA ARG A 390 13.19 7.65 12.59
C ARG A 390 14.58 7.50 13.19
N HIS A 391 15.23 8.62 13.55
CA HIS A 391 16.56 8.59 14.16
C HIS A 391 16.56 7.88 15.51
N ALA A 392 15.53 8.07 16.34
CA ALA A 392 15.42 7.39 17.63
C ALA A 392 15.40 5.85 17.48
N PHE A 393 14.63 5.33 16.52
CA PHE A 393 14.58 3.88 16.25
C PHE A 393 15.90 3.34 15.69
N LEU A 394 16.57 4.07 14.78
CA LEU A 394 17.88 3.66 14.26
C LEU A 394 18.93 3.59 15.38
N GLN A 395 18.97 4.60 16.24
CA GLN A 395 19.93 4.65 17.36
C GLN A 395 19.68 3.56 18.40
N LEU A 396 18.41 3.15 18.60
CA LEU A 396 18.10 1.98 19.41
C LEU A 396 18.70 0.70 18.83
N ALA A 397 18.65 0.51 17.51
CA ALA A 397 19.16 -0.68 16.85
C ALA A 397 20.70 -0.81 16.91
N ASP A 398 21.41 0.32 16.96
CA ASP A 398 22.89 0.40 16.92
C ASP A 398 23.60 0.09 18.26
N ASP A 399 22.86 -0.36 19.29
CA ASP A 399 23.38 -0.77 20.62
C ASP A 399 24.35 0.24 21.27
N HIS A 400 24.00 1.53 21.20
CA HIS A 400 24.74 2.58 21.88
C HIS A 400 24.78 2.41 23.41
N GLU A 401 25.84 2.91 24.03
CA GLU A 401 25.92 3.06 25.49
C GLU A 401 24.70 3.84 26.01
N LEU A 402 24.20 3.45 27.19
CA LEU A 402 22.95 3.97 27.75
C LEU A 402 22.93 5.50 27.85
N ASP A 403 24.08 6.11 28.16
CA ASP A 403 24.23 7.55 28.35
C ASP A 403 24.19 8.31 27.02
N ASP A 404 24.73 7.72 25.96
CA ASP A 404 24.69 8.27 24.61
C ASP A 404 23.27 8.21 24.04
N LEU A 405 22.60 7.08 24.23
CA LEU A 405 21.22 6.90 23.82
C LEU A 405 20.29 7.86 24.58
N ALA A 406 20.46 8.00 25.89
CA ALA A 406 19.66 8.93 26.71
C ALA A 406 19.81 10.38 26.21
N ARG A 407 21.06 10.84 26.02
CA ARG A 407 21.34 12.18 25.48
C ARG A 407 20.75 12.36 24.08
N HIS A 408 20.82 11.32 23.23
CA HIS A 408 20.24 11.38 21.90
C HIS A 408 18.71 11.49 21.94
N LEU A 409 18.05 10.64 22.72
CA LEU A 409 16.60 10.66 22.84
C LEU A 409 16.11 11.96 23.47
N ASP A 410 16.83 12.57 24.41
CA ASP A 410 16.51 13.91 24.93
C ASP A 410 16.64 15.02 23.86
N ARG A 411 17.61 14.92 22.94
CA ARG A 411 17.70 15.83 21.79
C ARG A 411 16.55 15.64 20.80
N CYS A 412 16.16 14.39 20.56
CA CYS A 412 15.01 14.06 19.71
C CYS A 412 13.66 14.36 20.42
N ALA A 413 13.64 14.40 21.75
CA ALA A 413 12.47 14.64 22.60
C ALA A 413 11.83 16.03 22.40
N LEU A 414 12.41 16.90 21.58
CA LEU A 414 11.80 18.12 21.07
C LEU A 414 10.49 17.89 20.28
N TRP A 415 10.16 16.67 19.85
CA TRP A 415 8.84 16.29 19.30
C TRP A 415 7.68 16.25 20.32
N ARG A 416 7.92 16.29 21.64
CA ARG A 416 6.86 16.13 22.66
C ARG A 416 5.93 17.32 22.85
N ASP A 417 6.32 18.51 22.41
CA ASP A 417 5.63 19.75 22.83
C ASP A 417 4.75 20.38 21.73
N ASP A 418 4.83 19.92 20.48
CA ASP A 418 4.09 20.56 19.36
C ASP A 418 2.62 20.08 19.24
N ASP A 419 2.30 18.86 19.69
CA ASP A 419 0.92 18.34 19.63
C ASP A 419 0.02 18.79 20.80
N ARG A 420 0.60 19.27 21.92
CA ARG A 420 -0.18 19.76 23.07
C ARG A 420 -0.32 21.28 23.13
N ARG A 421 0.40 22.05 22.30
CA ARG A 421 0.44 23.52 22.38
C ARG A 421 -0.07 24.28 21.16
N ARG A 422 -0.82 23.66 20.25
CA ARG A 422 -1.73 24.45 19.39
C ARG A 422 -3.08 24.58 20.08
N PRO A 423 -3.37 25.69 20.78
CA PRO A 423 -4.75 26.05 21.03
C PRO A 423 -5.41 26.12 19.65
N ARG A 424 -6.41 25.25 19.42
CA ARG A 424 -7.36 25.41 18.32
C ARG A 424 -8.09 26.71 18.58
N HIS A 425 -7.52 27.84 18.16
CA HIS A 425 -8.27 29.07 18.02
C HIS A 425 -9.34 28.80 16.95
N ARG A 426 -10.59 28.96 17.40
CA ARG A 426 -11.82 28.88 16.62
C ARG A 426 -11.79 29.85 15.46
#